data_AF-A0A975M0B2-F1
#
_entry.id   AF-A0A975M0B2-F1
#
_cell.length_a   1.000
_cell.length_b   1.000
_cell.length_c   1.000
_cell.angle_alpha   90.00
_cell.angle_beta   90.00
_cell.angle_gamma   90.00
#
_symmetry.space_group_name_H-M   'P 1'
#
loop_
_entity.id
_entity.type
_entity.pdbx_description
1 polymer ?
#
loop_
_entity_poly.entity_id
_entity_poly.type
_entity_poly.pdbx_seq_one_letter_code
_entity_poly.pdbx_strand_id
1 'polypeptide(L)'
;MGIYRKNVKMQMVLFIAFLILGINVFLQYALSEVAPWYRYVMLGVSIIFIVIIILIYKSEDQKIIEISQKDFKNIRLLLYAYFFVYVADIVMTGIAAINQQILSIVAALVLVVIAGNGFIIHAKLLNKG
;
A
#
# COMPACT_ATOMS: atom_id res chain seq x y z
N MET A 1 -3.26 11.06 21.38
CA MET A 1 -4.47 10.20 21.34
C MET A 1 -4.01 8.76 21.41
N GLY A 2 -4.59 7.95 22.29
CA GLY A 2 -4.28 6.52 22.35
C GLY A 2 -4.96 5.79 21.19
N ILE A 3 -4.20 4.98 20.44
CA ILE A 3 -4.73 4.11 19.40
C ILE A 3 -4.23 2.69 19.69
N TYR A 4 -5.07 1.68 19.45
CA TYR A 4 -4.65 0.29 19.59
C TYR A 4 -3.49 -0.03 18.64
N ARG A 5 -2.43 -0.64 19.18
CA ARG A 5 -1.26 -1.12 18.43
C ARG A 5 -1.66 -2.00 17.26
N LYS A 6 -2.70 -2.81 17.45
CA LYS A 6 -3.31 -3.64 16.40
C LYS A 6 -3.74 -2.84 15.17
N ASN A 7 -4.34 -1.66 15.35
CA ASN A 7 -4.76 -0.82 14.23
C ASN A 7 -3.55 -0.27 13.46
N VAL A 8 -2.48 0.09 14.15
CA VAL A 8 -1.22 0.54 13.53
C VAL A 8 -0.56 -0.60 12.75
N LYS A 9 -0.56 -1.83 13.29
CA LYS A 9 -0.09 -3.03 12.59
C LYS A 9 -0.91 -3.31 11.33
N MET A 10 -2.24 -3.25 11.43
CA MET A 10 -3.14 -3.44 10.28
C MET A 10 -2.89 -2.39 9.18
N GLN A 11 -2.71 -1.12 9.55
CA GLN A 11 -2.37 -0.06 8.60
C GLN A 11 -1.01 -0.29 7.94
N MET A 12 -0.01 -0.74 8.70
CA MET A 12 1.30 -1.09 8.14
C MET A 12 1.19 -2.21 7.10
N VAL A 13 0.40 -3.25 7.37
CA VAL A 13 0.16 -4.35 6.41
C VAL A 13 -0.52 -3.83 5.15
N LEU A 14 -1.52 -2.96 5.28
CA LEU A 14 -2.17 -2.30 4.14
C LEU A 14 -1.16 -1.53 3.28
N PHE A 15 -0.22 -0.79 3.89
CA PHE A 15 0.83 -0.10 3.14
C PHE A 15 1.77 -1.04 2.39
N ILE A 16 2.09 -2.21 2.95
CA ILE A 16 2.89 -3.21 2.22
C ILE A 16 2.07 -3.81 1.07
N ALA A 17 0.78 -4.07 1.27
CA ALA A 17 -0.10 -4.52 0.19
C ALA A 17 -0.16 -3.49 -0.95
N PHE A 18 -0.24 -2.20 -0.60
CA PHE A 18 -0.18 -1.09 -1.56
C PHE A 18 1.16 -0.99 -2.31
N LEU A 19 2.28 -1.26 -1.64
CA LEU A 19 3.59 -1.37 -2.29
C LEU A 19 3.61 -2.50 -3.31
N ILE A 20 3.09 -3.69 -2.93
CA ILE A 20 3.03 -4.84 -3.83
C ILE A 20 2.15 -4.55 -5.03
N LEU A 21 1.00 -3.90 -4.84
CA LEU A 21 0.14 -3.47 -5.94
C LEU A 21 0.85 -2.50 -6.88
N GLY A 22 1.53 -1.48 -6.35
CA GLY A 22 2.30 -0.54 -7.18
C GLY A 22 3.43 -1.22 -7.96
N ILE A 23 4.17 -2.13 -7.31
CA ILE A 23 5.19 -2.96 -7.95
C ILE A 23 4.56 -3.87 -9.01
N ASN A 24 3.37 -4.43 -8.76
CA ASN A 24 2.67 -5.27 -9.73
C ASN A 24 2.32 -4.52 -11.00
N VAL A 25 1.82 -3.28 -10.90
CA VAL A 25 1.52 -2.44 -12.06
C VAL A 25 2.79 -2.22 -12.88
N PHE A 26 3.92 -1.96 -12.20
CA PHE A 26 5.22 -1.81 -12.85
C PHE A 26 5.72 -3.11 -13.51
N LEU A 27 5.65 -4.25 -12.81
CA LEU A 27 6.12 -5.54 -13.32
C LEU A 27 5.22 -6.06 -14.44
N GLN A 28 3.90 -5.86 -14.35
CA GLN A 28 2.98 -6.18 -15.43
C GLN A 28 3.38 -5.43 -16.70
N TYR A 29 3.81 -4.19 -16.59
CA TYR A 29 4.35 -3.47 -17.73
C TYR A 29 5.68 -4.08 -18.24
N ALA A 30 6.65 -4.30 -17.36
CA ALA A 30 7.99 -4.74 -17.75
C ALA A 30 8.08 -6.21 -18.22
N LEU A 31 7.18 -7.09 -17.74
CA LEU A 31 7.32 -8.55 -17.86
C LEU A 31 6.09 -9.26 -18.46
N SER A 32 4.99 -8.55 -18.76
CA SER A 32 3.77 -9.23 -19.22
C SER A 32 3.91 -9.96 -20.54
N GLU A 33 4.77 -9.48 -21.45
CA GLU A 33 5.02 -10.14 -22.73
C GLU A 33 6.09 -11.24 -22.64
N VAL A 34 6.99 -11.15 -21.65
CA VAL A 34 8.20 -12.01 -21.57
C VAL A 34 7.98 -13.23 -20.67
N ALA A 35 7.12 -13.12 -19.65
CA ALA A 35 7.10 -14.09 -18.56
C ALA A 35 5.69 -14.35 -18.00
N PRO A 36 4.81 -15.11 -18.68
CA PRO A 36 3.44 -15.38 -18.23
C PRO A 36 3.33 -15.95 -16.80
N TRP A 37 4.39 -16.58 -16.32
CA TRP A 37 4.51 -17.13 -14.97
C TRP A 37 4.48 -16.07 -13.85
N TYR A 38 4.76 -14.79 -14.16
CA TYR A 38 4.74 -13.71 -13.17
C TYR A 38 3.37 -13.58 -12.48
N ARG A 39 2.28 -13.84 -13.22
CA ARG A 39 0.91 -13.77 -12.69
C ARG A 39 0.68 -14.76 -11.55
N TYR A 40 1.20 -15.98 -11.69
CA TYR A 40 1.09 -17.01 -10.64
C TYR A 40 1.92 -16.65 -9.41
N VAL A 41 3.09 -16.03 -9.59
CA VAL A 41 3.90 -15.52 -8.47
C VAL A 41 3.16 -14.43 -7.71
N MET A 42 2.58 -13.46 -8.41
CA MET A 42 1.84 -12.36 -7.77
C MET A 42 0.57 -12.85 -7.07
N LEU A 43 -0.08 -13.88 -7.60
CA LEU A 43 -1.19 -14.56 -6.93
C LEU A 43 -0.73 -15.23 -5.63
N GLY A 44 0.40 -15.95 -5.65
CA GLY A 44 1.00 -16.54 -4.46
C GLY A 44 1.35 -15.49 -3.39
N VAL A 45 1.97 -14.37 -3.78
CA VAL A 45 2.26 -13.24 -2.89
C VAL A 45 0.97 -12.67 -2.28
N SER A 46 -0.10 -12.54 -3.07
CA SER A 46 -1.39 -12.04 -2.59
C SER A 46 -2.04 -12.96 -1.55
N ILE A 47 -1.95 -14.29 -1.75
CA ILE A 47 -2.45 -15.28 -0.78
C ILE A 47 -1.70 -15.16 0.54
N ILE A 48 -0.36 -15.07 0.50
CA ILE A 48 0.47 -14.89 1.70
C ILE A 48 0.04 -13.62 2.44
N PHE A 49 -0.25 -12.54 1.71
CA PHE A 49 -0.74 -11.29 2.30
C PHE A 49 -2.07 -11.45 3.04
N ILE A 50 -3.03 -12.15 2.44
CA ILE A 50 -4.32 -12.44 3.08
C ILE A 50 -4.10 -13.22 4.37
N VAL A 51 -3.23 -14.23 4.36
CA VAL A 51 -2.90 -15.02 5.56
C VAL A 51 -2.30 -14.12 6.65
N ILE A 52 -1.34 -13.25 6.31
CA ILE A 52 -0.73 -12.31 7.26
C ILE A 52 -1.78 -11.37 7.86
N ILE A 53 -2.68 -10.83 7.03
CA ILE A 53 -3.79 -9.96 7.48
C ILE A 53 -4.67 -10.72 8.49
N ILE A 54 -5.04 -11.96 8.20
CA ILE A 54 -5.87 -12.78 9.10
C ILE A 54 -5.15 -13.05 10.42
N LEU A 55 -3.85 -13.37 10.39
CA LEU A 55 -3.07 -13.63 11.60
C LEU A 55 -2.98 -12.38 12.50
N ILE A 56 -2.74 -11.21 11.91
CA ILE A 56 -2.68 -9.93 12.64
C ILE A 56 -4.07 -9.53 13.13
N TYR A 57 -5.12 -9.79 12.35
CA TYR A 57 -6.50 -9.52 12.77
C TYR A 57 -6.93 -10.43 13.93
N LYS A 58 -6.46 -11.68 13.98
CA LYS A 58 -6.75 -12.60 15.10
C LYS A 58 -5.92 -12.32 16.36
N SER A 59 -4.86 -11.51 16.26
CA SER A 59 -4.08 -11.10 17.43
C SER A 59 -4.92 -10.28 18.41
N GLU A 60 -4.90 -10.67 19.69
CA GLU A 60 -5.53 -9.97 20.82
C GLU A 60 -4.65 -8.87 21.41
N ASP A 61 -3.81 -8.22 20.60
CA ASP A 61 -2.92 -7.16 21.07
C ASP A 61 -3.70 -5.88 21.40
N GLN A 62 -4.14 -5.78 22.66
CA GLN A 62 -4.87 -4.63 23.21
C GLN A 62 -3.96 -3.49 23.68
N LYS A 63 -2.64 -3.57 23.44
CA LYS A 63 -1.71 -2.50 23.83
C LYS A 63 -2.09 -1.18 23.15
N ILE A 64 -2.15 -0.11 23.93
CA ILE A 64 -2.45 1.23 23.44
C ILE A 64 -1.10 1.93 23.19
N ILE A 65 -0.93 2.47 21.98
CA ILE A 65 0.20 3.33 21.63
C ILE A 65 -0.30 4.77 21.59
N GLU A 66 0.46 5.67 22.20
CA GLU A 66 0.19 7.09 22.09
C GLU A 66 0.68 7.63 20.76
N ILE A 67 -0.26 8.21 20.00
CA ILE A 67 0.02 8.85 18.71
C ILE A 67 -0.21 10.35 18.85
N SER A 68 0.75 11.14 18.37
CA SER A 68 0.63 12.59 18.26
C SER A 68 -0.40 12.97 17.20
N GLN A 69 -1.14 14.06 17.40
CA GLN A 69 -2.07 14.55 16.37
C GLN A 69 -1.36 14.85 15.04
N LYS A 70 -0.10 15.28 15.08
CA LYS A 70 0.71 15.50 13.87
C LYS A 70 0.91 14.21 13.08
N ASP A 71 1.23 13.11 13.77
CA ASP A 71 1.44 11.80 13.15
C ASP A 71 0.14 11.26 12.56
N PHE A 72 -0.96 11.39 13.29
CA PHE A 72 -2.29 10.98 12.81
C PHE A 72 -2.72 11.76 11.55
N LYS A 73 -2.48 13.08 11.53
CA LYS A 73 -2.77 13.92 10.35
C LYS A 73 -1.92 13.52 9.14
N ASN A 74 -0.63 13.21 9.35
CA ASN A 74 0.27 12.76 8.30
C ASN A 74 -0.16 11.41 7.71
N ILE A 75 -0.53 10.44 8.56
CA ILE A 75 -1.03 9.14 8.12
C ILE A 75 -2.30 9.30 7.28
N ARG A 76 -3.25 10.11 7.76
CA ARG A 76 -4.49 10.40 7.04
C ARG A 76 -4.21 11.04 5.67
N LEU A 77 -3.30 12.00 5.63
CA LEU A 77 -2.92 12.67 4.38
C LEU A 77 -2.25 11.71 3.39
N LEU A 78 -1.38 10.80 3.87
CA LEU A 78 -0.77 9.76 3.03
C LEU A 78 -1.81 8.81 2.44
N LEU A 79 -2.78 8.35 3.25
CA LEU A 79 -3.86 7.50 2.77
C LEU A 79 -4.74 8.20 1.74
N TYR A 80 -5.08 9.47 1.97
CA TYR A 80 -5.85 10.26 1.00
C TYR A 80 -5.07 10.55 -0.28
N ALA A 81 -3.77 10.86 -0.17
CA ALA A 81 -2.91 11.03 -1.34
C ALA A 81 -2.82 9.74 -2.16
N TYR A 82 -2.63 8.59 -1.49
CA TYR A 82 -2.60 7.29 -2.16
C TYR A 82 -3.92 7.02 -2.89
N PHE A 83 -5.05 7.16 -2.19
CA PHE A 83 -6.36 6.92 -2.77
C PHE A 83 -6.66 7.88 -3.93
N PHE A 84 -6.30 9.15 -3.79
CA PHE A 84 -6.48 10.15 -4.83
C PHE A 84 -5.70 9.80 -6.11
N VAL A 85 -4.41 9.45 -5.98
CA VAL A 85 -3.58 9.05 -7.12
C VAL A 85 -4.13 7.79 -7.78
N TYR A 86 -4.57 6.81 -6.98
CA TYR A 86 -5.13 5.57 -7.49
C TYR A 86 -6.45 5.79 -8.26
N VAL A 87 -7.36 6.60 -7.71
CA VAL A 87 -8.60 6.97 -8.40
C VAL A 87 -8.30 7.77 -9.67
N ALA A 88 -7.36 8.71 -9.62
CA ALA A 88 -6.95 9.47 -10.79
C ALA A 88 -6.40 8.55 -11.88
N ASP A 89 -5.55 7.58 -11.54
CA ASP A 89 -5.02 6.59 -12.49
C ASP A 89 -6.16 5.79 -13.16
N ILE A 90 -7.12 5.27 -12.40
CA ILE A 90 -8.28 4.54 -12.94
C ILE A 90 -9.12 5.42 -13.88
N VAL A 91 -9.41 6.65 -13.46
CA VAL A 91 -10.23 7.57 -14.26
C VAL A 91 -9.51 7.94 -15.55
N MET A 92 -8.20 8.21 -15.48
CA MET A 92 -7.40 8.63 -16.62
C MET A 92 -7.07 7.47 -17.57
N THR A 93 -6.89 6.24 -17.08
CA THR A 93 -6.73 5.05 -17.95
C THR A 93 -8.00 4.75 -18.77
N GLY A 94 -9.18 5.16 -18.31
CA GLY A 94 -10.43 5.08 -19.08
C GLY A 94 -10.51 6.03 -20.28
N ILE A 95 -9.59 6.98 -20.42
CA ILE A 95 -9.61 8.00 -21.48
C ILE A 95 -8.66 7.58 -22.61
N ALA A 96 -9.22 7.24 -23.78
CA ALA A 96 -8.45 6.75 -24.94
C ALA A 96 -7.41 7.73 -25.51
N ALA A 97 -7.50 9.02 -25.17
CA ALA A 97 -6.59 10.06 -25.65
C ALA A 97 -5.23 10.10 -24.91
N ILE A 98 -5.09 9.36 -23.81
CA ILE A 98 -3.88 9.39 -22.98
C ILE A 98 -3.02 8.17 -23.27
N ASN A 99 -1.70 8.35 -23.34
CA ASN A 99 -0.76 7.23 -23.37
C ASN A 99 -0.83 6.49 -22.02
N GLN A 100 -1.67 5.46 -21.96
CA GLN A 100 -1.93 4.64 -20.77
C GLN A 100 -0.63 4.06 -20.18
N GLN A 101 0.34 3.76 -21.02
CA GLN A 101 1.63 3.19 -20.64
C GLN A 101 2.41 4.15 -19.73
N ILE A 102 2.58 5.40 -20.17
CA ILE A 102 3.31 6.43 -19.42
C ILE A 102 2.55 6.78 -18.14
N LEU A 103 1.22 6.93 -18.24
CA LEU A 103 0.37 7.25 -17.11
C LEU A 103 0.49 6.20 -15.99
N SER A 104 0.33 4.91 -16.32
CA SER A 104 0.36 3.85 -15.32
C SER A 104 1.75 3.67 -14.69
N ILE A 105 2.84 3.91 -15.42
CA ILE A 105 4.20 3.89 -14.85
C ILE A 105 4.39 5.03 -13.84
N VAL A 106 3.99 6.26 -14.22
CA VAL A 106 4.11 7.42 -13.36
C VAL A 106 3.23 7.26 -12.12
N ALA A 107 1.98 6.83 -12.28
CA ALA A 107 1.08 6.55 -11.17
C ALA A 107 1.65 5.47 -10.25
N ALA A 108 2.14 4.35 -10.79
CA ALA A 108 2.76 3.28 -10.01
C ALA A 108 3.95 3.77 -9.18
N LEU A 109 4.86 4.55 -9.78
CA LEU A 109 5.99 5.14 -9.07
C LEU A 109 5.54 6.05 -7.93
N VAL A 110 4.56 6.93 -8.18
CA VAL A 110 4.01 7.81 -7.14
C VAL A 110 3.37 6.99 -6.02
N LEU A 111 2.58 5.98 -6.35
CA LEU A 111 1.93 5.10 -5.37
C LEU A 111 2.96 4.33 -4.51
N VAL A 112 4.05 3.85 -5.12
CA VAL A 112 5.15 3.16 -4.42
C VAL A 112 5.84 4.12 -3.45
N VAL A 113 6.13 5.36 -3.86
CA VAL A 113 6.75 6.36 -2.99
C VAL A 113 5.84 6.73 -1.81
N ILE A 114 4.54 6.93 -2.06
CA ILE A 114 3.56 7.23 -1.00
C ILE A 114 3.47 6.04 -0.03
N ALA A 115 3.36 4.83 -0.54
CA ALA A 115 3.22 3.63 0.28
C ALA A 115 4.50 3.33 1.09
N GLY A 116 5.68 3.54 0.50
CA GLY A 116 6.97 3.41 1.19
C GLY A 116 7.11 4.42 2.34
N ASN A 117 6.74 5.69 2.13
CA ASN A 117 6.72 6.69 3.19
C ASN A 117 5.73 6.32 4.31
N GLY A 118 4.54 5.83 3.94
CA GLY A 118 3.55 5.32 4.89
C GLY A 118 4.10 4.18 5.75
N PHE A 119 4.78 3.22 5.14
CA PHE A 119 5.43 2.11 5.83
C PHE A 119 6.48 2.58 6.86
N ILE A 120 7.37 3.50 6.47
CA ILE A 120 8.43 4.01 7.35
C ILE A 120 7.83 4.71 8.59
N ILE A 121 6.77 5.49 8.40
CA ILE A 121 6.09 6.18 9.52
C ILE A 121 5.47 5.17 10.48
N HIS A 122 4.79 4.14 9.97
CA HIS A 122 4.16 3.11 10.81
C HIS A 122 5.18 2.24 11.52
N ALA A 123 6.29 1.89 10.86
CA ALA A 123 7.41 1.18 11.48
C ALA A 123 8.02 1.99 12.64
N LYS A 124 8.21 3.31 12.46
CA LYS A 124 8.69 4.19 13.54
C LYS A 124 7.71 4.28 14.70
N LEU A 125 6.41 4.30 14.44
CA LEU A 125 5.37 4.31 15.48
C LEU A 125 5.34 3.00 16.28
N LEU A 126 5.51 1.86 15.61
CA LEU A 126 5.52 0.54 16.24
C LEU A 126 6.78 0.25 17.07
N ASN A 127 7.88 0.95 16.80
CA ASN A 127 9.10 0.89 17.62
C ASN A 127 9.07 1.83 18.83
N LYS A 128 8.19 2.83 18.83
CA LYS A 128 8.05 3.79 19.94
C LYS A 128 7.13 3.31 21.08
N GLY A 129 6.35 2.25 20.87
CA GLY A 129 5.45 1.64 21.88
C GLY A 129 5.37 0.13 21.77
#